data_AF-A0A3V2NXI4-F1
#
_entry.id   AF-A0A3V2NXI4-F1
#
_cell.length_a   1.000
_cell.length_b   1.000
_cell.length_c   1.000
_cell.angle_alpha   90.00
_cell.angle_beta   90.00
_cell.angle_gamma   90.00
#
_symmetry.space_group_name_H-M   'P 1'
#
loop_
_entity.id
_entity.type
_entity.pdbx_description
1 polymer ?
#
loop_
_entity_poly.entity_id
_entity_poly.type
_entity_poly.pdbx_seq_one_letter_code
_entity_poly.pdbx_strand_id
1 'polypeptide(L)'
;MKIKPYINAGNLTPGELRSWILELAKNAEIAGWGTGTSVRKLQSAELSLRSVMDDLSPRINFLGSEQIIRSEDHSSEVAEALNTLRITFAAVRDIQRTILSLISQLQEIDSRIPDENHRERLPECEEQGQGKLIRDQ
;
A
#
# COMPACT_ATOMS: atom_id res chain seq x y z
N MET A 1 17.30 21.87 -32.40
CA MET A 1 18.13 20.69 -32.08
C MET A 1 17.65 20.12 -30.76
N LYS A 2 17.08 18.90 -30.71
CA LYS A 2 16.68 18.27 -29.44
C LYS A 2 17.95 17.76 -28.76
N ILE A 3 18.32 18.35 -27.63
CA ILE A 3 19.44 17.89 -26.80
C ILE A 3 19.03 16.51 -26.28
N LYS A 4 19.60 15.46 -26.86
CA LYS A 4 19.43 14.10 -26.32
C LYS A 4 20.15 14.06 -24.97
N PRO A 5 19.54 13.47 -23.93
CA PRO A 5 20.25 13.26 -22.67
C PRO A 5 21.48 12.39 -22.95
N TYR A 6 22.66 12.89 -22.61
CA TYR A 6 23.92 12.15 -22.68
C TYR A 6 24.34 11.80 -21.26
N ILE A 7 24.71 10.54 -21.04
CA ILE A 7 25.32 10.10 -19.79
C ILE A 7 26.82 10.22 -19.98
N ASN A 8 27.47 11.10 -19.21
CA ASN A 8 28.93 11.16 -19.17
C ASN A 8 29.45 9.94 -18.40
N ALA A 9 29.98 8.95 -19.13
CA ALA A 9 30.49 7.70 -18.57
C ALA A 9 31.87 7.84 -17.89
N GLY A 10 32.44 9.05 -17.83
CA GLY A 10 33.81 9.24 -17.33
C GLY A 10 34.83 8.46 -18.17
N ASN A 11 35.78 7.80 -17.49
CA ASN A 11 36.86 7.02 -18.10
C ASN A 11 36.49 5.54 -18.36
N LEU A 12 35.22 5.16 -18.24
CA LEU A 12 34.78 3.78 -18.43
C LEU A 12 34.91 3.36 -19.90
N THR A 13 35.50 2.20 -20.14
CA THR A 13 35.43 1.53 -21.45
C THR A 13 33.98 1.16 -21.78
N PRO A 14 33.63 0.94 -23.07
CA PRO A 14 32.29 0.52 -23.46
C PRO A 14 31.79 -0.75 -22.72
N GLY A 15 32.70 -1.69 -22.42
CA GLY A 15 32.38 -2.90 -21.66
C GLY A 15 32.05 -2.60 -20.19
N GLU A 16 32.85 -1.74 -19.55
CA GLU A 16 32.62 -1.33 -18.15
C GLU A 16 31.36 -0.48 -18.01
N LEU A 17 31.11 0.44 -18.95
CA LEU A 17 29.87 1.22 -19.00
C LEU A 17 28.65 0.29 -19.14
N ARG A 18 28.72 -0.71 -20.02
CA ARG A 18 27.64 -1.69 -20.18
C ARG A 18 27.37 -2.46 -18.89
N SER A 19 28.42 -2.96 -18.24
CA SER A 19 28.29 -3.70 -16.97
C SER A 19 27.67 -2.82 -15.88
N TRP A 20 28.13 -1.58 -15.76
CA TRP A 20 27.61 -0.61 -14.78
C TRP A 20 26.12 -0.29 -15.02
N ILE A 21 25.71 -0.08 -16.27
CA ILE A 21 24.28 0.16 -16.61
C ILE A 21 23.43 -1.06 -16.24
N LEU A 22 23.91 -2.29 -16.51
CA LEU A 22 23.17 -3.50 -16.16
C LEU A 22 23.03 -3.69 -14.65
N GLU A 23 24.08 -3.39 -13.90
CA GLU A 23 24.05 -3.46 -12.43
C GLU A 23 23.12 -2.40 -11.83
N LEU A 24 23.17 -1.17 -12.36
CA LEU A 24 22.24 -0.11 -11.99
C LEU A 24 20.78 -0.49 -12.26
N ALA A 25 20.50 -1.07 -13.43
CA ALA A 25 19.16 -1.52 -13.80
C ALA A 25 18.65 -2.61 -12.85
N LYS A 26 19.49 -3.59 -12.51
CA LYS A 26 19.17 -4.65 -11.56
C LYS A 26 18.90 -4.10 -10.15
N ASN A 27 19.73 -3.16 -9.68
CA ASN A 27 19.53 -2.52 -8.38
C ASN A 27 18.23 -1.71 -8.34
N ALA A 28 17.90 -1.01 -9.42
CA ALA A 28 16.64 -0.29 -9.55
C ALA A 28 15.41 -1.22 -9.58
N GLU A 29 15.52 -2.40 -10.18
CA GLU A 29 14.48 -3.42 -10.15
C GLU A 29 14.25 -3.98 -8.75
N ILE A 30 15.32 -4.37 -8.05
CA ILE A 30 15.26 -4.86 -6.66
C ILE A 30 14.64 -3.80 -5.74
N ALA A 31 15.07 -2.54 -5.87
CA ALA A 31 14.51 -1.44 -5.11
C ALA A 31 13.00 -1.28 -5.37
N GLY A 32 12.58 -1.30 -6.64
CA GLY A 32 11.15 -1.22 -7.01
C GLY A 32 10.32 -2.36 -6.41
N TRP A 33 10.83 -3.61 -6.42
CA TRP A 33 10.15 -4.74 -5.76
C TRP A 33 10.02 -4.55 -4.25
N GLY A 34 11.04 -3.99 -3.60
CA GLY A 34 11.02 -3.62 -2.19
C GLY A 34 9.94 -2.58 -1.88
N THR A 35 9.86 -1.52 -2.70
CA THR A 35 8.85 -0.47 -2.59
C THR A 35 7.44 -1.03 -2.78
N GLY A 36 7.20 -1.81 -3.84
CA GLY A 36 5.88 -2.42 -4.09
C GLY A 36 5.44 -3.42 -3.03
N THR A 37 6.38 -4.13 -2.39
CA THR A 37 6.07 -4.99 -1.23
C THR A 37 5.69 -4.16 0.01
N SER A 38 6.35 -3.02 0.21
CA SER A 38 6.08 -2.12 1.34
C SER A 38 4.70 -1.47 1.19
N VAL A 39 4.35 -1.01 -0.02
CA VAL A 39 3.01 -0.46 -0.32
C VAL A 39 1.92 -1.48 0.00
N ARG A 40 2.04 -2.73 -0.46
CA ARG A 40 1.04 -3.79 -0.15
C ARG A 40 0.86 -4.03 1.35
N LYS A 41 1.95 -4.03 2.12
CA LYS A 41 1.89 -4.17 3.58
C LYS A 41 1.18 -2.99 4.23
N LEU A 42 1.47 -1.77 3.78
CA LEU A 42 0.81 -0.56 4.25
C LEU A 42 -0.69 -0.55 3.91
N GLN A 43 -1.07 -0.95 2.70
CA GLN A 43 -2.49 -1.10 2.30
C GLN A 43 -3.21 -2.14 3.17
N SER A 44 -2.57 -3.28 3.45
CA SER A 44 -3.14 -4.28 4.37
C SER A 44 -3.30 -3.75 5.80
N ALA A 45 -2.36 -2.94 6.28
CA ALA A 45 -2.46 -2.28 7.58
C ALA A 45 -3.59 -1.24 7.59
N GLU A 46 -3.73 -0.45 6.51
CA GLU A 46 -4.82 0.51 6.33
C GLU A 46 -6.20 -0.16 6.41
N LEU A 47 -6.37 -1.28 5.71
CA LEU A 47 -7.61 -2.07 5.74
C LEU A 47 -7.91 -2.60 7.15
N SER A 48 -6.89 -3.07 7.86
CA SER A 48 -7.04 -3.53 9.26
C SER A 48 -7.49 -2.39 10.17
N LEU A 49 -6.87 -1.20 10.06
CA LEU A 49 -7.26 -0.03 10.85
C LEU A 49 -8.68 0.44 10.52
N ARG A 50 -9.06 0.40 9.23
CA ARG A 50 -10.43 0.70 8.80
C ARG A 50 -11.44 -0.22 9.47
N SER A 51 -11.17 -1.53 9.47
CA SER A 51 -12.02 -2.51 10.16
C SER A 51 -12.15 -2.23 11.67
N VAL A 52 -11.07 -1.79 12.33
CA VAL A 52 -11.13 -1.41 13.75
C VAL A 52 -12.01 -0.18 13.95
N MET A 53 -11.90 0.83 13.10
CA MET A 53 -12.77 2.02 13.18
C MET A 53 -14.24 1.67 12.91
N ASP A 54 -14.51 0.77 11.97
CA ASP A 54 -15.86 0.30 11.66
C ASP A 54 -16.50 -0.44 12.84
N ASP A 55 -15.72 -1.11 13.69
CA ASP A 55 -16.18 -1.71 14.96
C ASP A 55 -16.32 -0.68 16.09
N LEU A 56 -15.38 0.26 16.22
CA LEU A 56 -15.39 1.26 17.28
C LEU A 56 -16.50 2.31 17.11
N SER A 57 -16.78 2.73 15.87
CA SER A 57 -17.78 3.76 15.56
C SER A 57 -19.17 3.46 16.14
N PRO A 58 -19.79 2.29 15.90
CA PRO A 58 -21.10 1.97 16.46
C PRO A 58 -21.08 1.88 18.00
N ARG A 59 -19.99 1.40 18.61
CA ARG A 59 -19.84 1.34 20.08
C ARG A 59 -19.81 2.73 20.70
N ILE A 60 -19.04 3.65 20.11
CA ILE A 60 -18.99 5.05 20.53
C ILE A 60 -20.36 5.71 20.38
N ASN A 61 -21.04 5.47 19.26
CA ASN A 61 -22.37 6.04 19.00
C ASN A 61 -23.42 5.50 19.98
N PHE A 62 -23.37 4.20 20.30
CA PHE A 62 -24.26 3.58 21.28
C PHE A 62 -24.07 4.17 22.68
N LEU A 63 -22.83 4.16 23.17
CA LEU A 63 -22.50 4.66 24.52
C LEU A 63 -22.68 6.18 24.64
N GLY A 64 -22.50 6.92 23.53
CA GLY A 64 -22.76 8.34 23.45
C GLY A 64 -24.21 8.72 23.16
N SER A 65 -25.13 7.76 23.09
CA SER A 65 -26.55 8.05 22.84
C SER A 65 -27.22 8.68 24.06
N GLU A 66 -28.17 9.59 23.84
CA GLU A 66 -28.91 10.27 24.91
C GLU A 66 -29.63 9.30 25.87
N GLN A 67 -30.07 8.15 25.35
CA GLN A 67 -30.73 7.11 26.17
C GLN A 67 -29.77 6.49 27.18
N ILE A 68 -28.53 6.27 26.78
CA ILE A 68 -27.49 5.72 27.64
C ILE A 68 -26.96 6.81 28.58
N ILE A 69 -26.69 8.02 28.07
CA ILE A 69 -26.18 9.15 28.88
C ILE A 69 -27.16 9.55 29.99
N ARG A 70 -28.47 9.49 29.74
CA ARG A 70 -29.51 9.91 30.70
C ARG A 70 -30.08 8.78 31.56
N SER A 71 -29.63 7.54 31.38
CA SER A 71 -30.07 6.45 32.24
C SER A 71 -29.56 6.69 33.67
N GLU A 72 -30.38 6.45 34.69
CA GLU A 72 -30.00 6.61 36.10
C GLU A 72 -28.78 5.74 36.49
N ASP A 73 -28.51 4.67 35.74
CA ASP A 73 -27.38 3.76 35.89
C ASP A 73 -26.12 4.18 35.11
N HIS A 74 -26.05 5.42 34.60
CA HIS A 74 -24.86 5.89 33.87
C HIS A 74 -23.67 6.06 34.83
N SER A 75 -22.99 4.95 35.10
CA SER A 75 -21.88 4.90 36.02
C SER A 75 -20.67 5.64 35.45
N SER A 76 -19.80 6.13 36.34
CA SER A 76 -18.50 6.71 35.97
C SER A 76 -17.71 5.81 35.01
N GLU A 77 -17.93 4.49 35.07
CA GLU A 77 -17.25 3.51 34.22
C GLU A 77 -17.70 3.59 32.75
N VAL A 78 -18.97 3.90 32.48
CA VAL A 78 -19.46 4.06 31.10
C VAL A 78 -18.90 5.33 30.46
N ALA A 79 -18.80 6.42 31.23
CA ALA A 79 -18.20 7.67 30.78
C ALA A 79 -16.69 7.50 30.51
N GLU A 80 -15.98 6.77 31.37
CA GLU A 80 -14.56 6.45 31.20
C GLU A 80 -14.31 5.53 30.00
N ALA A 81 -15.15 4.51 29.81
CA ALA A 81 -15.11 3.63 28.64
C ALA A 81 -15.34 4.42 27.34
N LEU A 82 -16.36 5.28 27.30
CA LEU A 82 -16.64 6.13 26.15
C LEU A 82 -15.47 7.07 25.83
N ASN A 83 -14.87 7.68 26.85
CA ASN A 83 -13.69 8.53 26.67
C ASN A 83 -12.51 7.75 26.10
N THR A 84 -12.24 6.55 26.63
CA THR A 84 -11.19 5.66 26.14
C THR A 84 -11.41 5.29 24.67
N LEU A 85 -12.62 4.87 24.30
CA LEU A 85 -12.94 4.52 22.91
C LEU A 85 -12.76 5.71 21.97
N ARG A 86 -13.14 6.92 22.38
CA ARG A 86 -12.93 8.15 21.57
C ARG A 86 -11.45 8.45 21.34
N ILE A 87 -10.62 8.32 22.38
CA ILE A 87 -9.17 8.50 22.27
C ILE A 87 -8.57 7.44 21.33
N THR A 88 -8.94 6.17 21.51
CA THR A 88 -8.47 5.08 20.65
C THR A 88 -8.90 5.30 19.20
N PHE A 89 -10.15 5.68 18.96
CA PHE A 89 -10.65 5.97 17.61
C PHE A 89 -9.88 7.11 16.94
N ALA A 90 -9.60 8.19 17.67
CA ALA A 90 -8.80 9.29 17.16
C ALA A 90 -7.38 8.84 16.78
N ALA A 91 -6.72 8.07 17.66
CA ALA A 91 -5.38 7.54 17.40
C ALA A 91 -5.35 6.61 16.18
N VAL A 92 -6.30 5.67 16.06
CA VAL A 92 -6.41 4.76 14.91
C VAL A 92 -6.59 5.54 13.61
N ARG A 93 -7.46 6.57 13.61
CA ARG A 93 -7.69 7.44 12.45
C ARG A 93 -6.42 8.22 12.05
N ASP A 94 -5.67 8.72 13.01
CA ASP A 94 -4.44 9.48 12.74
C ASP A 94 -3.33 8.57 12.18
N ILE A 95 -3.23 7.33 12.67
CA ILE A 95 -2.33 6.31 12.09
C ILE A 95 -2.77 5.98 10.66
N GLN A 96 -4.07 5.77 10.42
CA GLN A 96 -4.59 5.47 9.09
C GLN A 96 -4.24 6.59 8.09
N ARG A 97 -4.40 7.86 8.48
CA ARG A 97 -4.01 9.01 7.64
C ARG A 97 -2.51 9.03 7.34
N THR A 98 -1.69 8.70 8.34
CA THR A 98 -0.23 8.61 8.17
C THR A 98 0.12 7.51 7.18
N ILE A 99 -0.50 6.33 7.28
CA ILE A 99 -0.29 5.21 6.35
C ILE A 99 -0.71 5.60 4.93
N LEU A 100 -1.87 6.22 4.75
CA LEU A 100 -2.32 6.69 3.43
C LEU A 100 -1.32 7.69 2.82
N SER A 101 -0.81 8.63 3.62
CA SER A 101 0.22 9.58 3.16
C SER A 101 1.51 8.87 2.73
N LEU A 102 1.96 7.88 3.48
CA LEU A 102 3.15 7.08 3.14
C LEU A 102 2.95 6.28 1.84
N ILE A 103 1.76 5.70 1.64
CA ILE A 103 1.42 5.01 0.40
C ILE A 103 1.54 5.98 -0.79
N SER A 104 0.92 7.15 -0.70
CA SER A 104 0.99 8.17 -1.76
C SER A 104 2.43 8.60 -2.06
N GLN A 105 3.24 8.86 -1.03
CA GLN A 105 4.66 9.23 -1.23
C GLN A 105 5.46 8.12 -1.93
N LEU A 106 5.21 6.85 -1.59
CA LEU A 106 5.90 5.72 -2.23
C LEU A 106 5.46 5.53 -3.70
N GLN A 107 4.17 5.76 -4.00
CA GLN A 107 3.64 5.71 -5.37
C GLN A 107 4.16 6.88 -6.23
N GLU A 108 4.39 8.06 -5.65
CA GLU A 108 5.04 9.18 -6.34
C GLU A 108 6.51 8.88 -6.69
N ILE A 109 7.23 8.21 -5.79
CA ILE A 109 8.64 7.83 -6.00
C ILE A 109 8.77 6.73 -7.06
N ASP A 110 7.86 5.76 -7.07
CA ASP A 110 7.86 4.66 -8.05
C ASP A 110 6.52 4.58 -8.77
N SER A 111 6.42 5.31 -9.89
CA SER A 111 5.24 5.38 -10.75
C SER A 111 4.84 4.06 -11.40
N ARG A 112 5.66 3.01 -11.24
CA ARG A 112 5.36 1.64 -11.66
C ARG A 112 4.50 0.89 -10.64
N ILE A 113 4.35 1.42 -9.42
CA ILE A 113 3.44 0.85 -8.43
C ILE A 113 2.04 1.32 -8.80
N PRO A 114 1.17 0.42 -9.29
CA PRO A 114 -0.17 0.82 -9.66
C PRO A 114 -0.90 1.37 -8.42
N ASP A 115 -1.60 2.48 -8.61
CA ASP A 115 -2.68 2.82 -7.70
C ASP A 115 -3.74 1.73 -7.86
N GLU A 116 -4.04 0.95 -6.81
CA GLU A 116 -4.98 -0.18 -6.90
C GLU A 116 -6.40 0.21 -7.35
N ASN A 117 -6.67 1.52 -7.52
CA ASN A 117 -7.82 2.03 -8.26
C ASN A 117 -7.81 1.72 -9.77
N HIS A 118 -6.72 1.22 -10.33
CA HIS A 118 -6.65 0.68 -11.70
C HIS A 118 -6.37 -0.82 -11.65
N ARG A 119 -7.40 -1.61 -11.31
CA ARG A 119 -7.50 -2.99 -11.81
C ARG A 119 -7.70 -2.94 -13.33
N GLU A 120 -6.64 -2.69 -14.08
CA GLU A 120 -6.59 -3.25 -15.43
C GLU A 120 -6.55 -4.77 -15.25
N ARG A 121 -7.61 -5.45 -15.71
CA ARG A 121 -7.64 -6.89 -15.82
C ARG A 121 -6.42 -7.28 -16.67
N LEU A 122 -5.42 -7.89 -16.04
CA LEU A 122 -4.44 -8.66 -16.78
C LEU A 122 -5.24 -9.65 -17.64
N PRO A 123 -4.97 -9.73 -18.96
CA PRO A 123 -5.61 -10.75 -19.78
C PRO A 123 -5.25 -12.10 -19.16
N GLU A 124 -6.28 -12.90 -18.91
CA GLU A 124 -6.14 -14.29 -18.47
C GLU A 124 -5.14 -14.96 -19.43
N CYS A 125 -4.01 -15.42 -18.90
CA CYS A 125 -3.16 -16.32 -19.65
C CYS A 125 -4.01 -17.55 -19.97
N GLU A 126 -4.47 -17.66 -21.21
CA GLU A 126 -5.04 -18.90 -21.72
C GLU A 126 -4.02 -20.01 -21.47
N GLU A 127 -4.39 -20.96 -20.61
CA GLU A 127 -3.70 -22.25 -20.54
C GLU A 127 -3.81 -22.91 -21.92
N GLN A 128 -2.80 -22.73 -22.78
CA GLN A 128 -2.59 -23.61 -23.92
C GLN A 128 -2.05 -24.95 -23.44
N GLY A 129 -2.92 -25.73 -22.80
CA GLY A 129 -2.79 -27.17 -22.81
C GLY A 129 -3.20 -27.68 -24.18
N GLN A 130 -2.23 -28.12 -24.99
CA GLN A 130 -2.41 -29.26 -25.89
C GLN A 130 -1.06 -29.73 -26.44
N GLY A 131 -0.53 -30.80 -25.85
CA GLY A 131 0.50 -31.59 -26.48
C GLY A 131 -0.03 -32.24 -27.76
N LYS A 132 0.79 -32.26 -28.81
CA LYS A 132 0.71 -33.28 -29.86
C LYS A 132 2.04 -33.40 -30.62
N LEU A 133 2.71 -34.51 -30.34
CA LEU A 133 3.57 -35.35 -31.19
C LEU A 133 4.35 -34.68 -32.32
N ILE A 134 5.66 -34.53 -32.09
CA ILE A 134 6.66 -34.52 -33.15
C ILE A 134 6.70 -35.95 -33.72
N ARG A 135 6.38 -36.10 -35.00
CA ARG A 135 6.59 -37.34 -35.76
C ARG A 135 7.91 -37.20 -36.51
N ASP A 136 8.85 -38.08 -36.20
CA ASP A 136 10.06 -38.27 -37.00
C ASP A 136 9.69 -38.72 -38.42
N GLN A 137 10.24 -38.02 -39.41
CA GLN A 137 10.63 -38.55 -40.73
C GLN A 137 11.62 -37.58 -41.39
#